data_AF-A0A0B6ZCA0-F1
#
_entry.id   AF-A0A0B6ZCA0-F1
#
_cell.length_a   1.000
_cell.length_b   1.000
_cell.length_c   1.000
_cell.angle_alpha   90.00
_cell.angle_beta   90.00
_cell.angle_gamma   90.00
#
_symmetry.space_group_name_H-M   'P 1'
#
loop_
_entity.id
_entity.type
_entity.pdbx_description
1 polymer ?
#
loop_
_entity_poly.entity_id
_entity_poly.type
_entity_poly.pdbx_seq_one_letter_code
_entity_poly.pdbx_strand_id
1 'polypeptide(L)'
;EIEFFEKQCLNSPDKFVNVMKDFYTVAAYSFSSVEESLNEMKLKYEWTLKTFCEDPQKVQPEEFFLCIDNFVTGMADARSENEKFKKQEEEKERRKHIEEQLKKEKEKRQLRQECYSTSDKNKNLIVFDNGDKGEFDDLISALRTGDVFGDDM
;
A
#
# COMPACT_ATOMS: atom_id res chain seq x y z
N GLU A 1 -31.60 -48.68 22.80
CA GLU A 1 -30.71 -49.21 23.85
C GLU A 1 -30.88 -48.53 25.21
N ILE A 2 -30.98 -47.20 25.33
CA ILE A 2 -31.20 -46.53 26.63
C ILE A 2 -32.49 -47.00 27.33
N GLU A 3 -33.60 -47.14 26.59
CA GLU A 3 -34.88 -47.68 27.10
C GLU A 3 -34.79 -49.13 27.61
N PHE A 4 -33.81 -49.92 27.15
CA PHE A 4 -33.60 -51.29 27.61
C PHE A 4 -33.02 -51.30 29.03
N PHE A 5 -32.09 -50.39 29.32
CA PHE A 5 -31.48 -50.24 30.65
C PHE A 5 -32.38 -49.53 31.66
N GLU A 6 -33.31 -48.67 31.22
CA GLU A 6 -34.32 -48.05 32.08
C GLU A 6 -35.19 -49.08 32.83
N LYS A 7 -35.53 -50.21 32.18
CA LYS A 7 -36.33 -51.28 32.79
C LYS A 7 -35.54 -52.14 33.78
N GLN A 8 -34.21 -52.08 33.77
CA GLN A 8 -33.34 -52.98 34.53
C GLN A 8 -32.81 -52.35 35.84
N CYS A 9 -32.91 -51.02 36.01
CA CYS A 9 -32.13 -50.27 37.00
C CYS A 9 -32.94 -49.51 38.08
N LEU A 10 -34.16 -49.93 38.42
CA LEU A 10 -34.96 -49.20 39.42
C LEU A 10 -34.36 -49.19 40.85
N ASN A 11 -33.38 -50.07 41.17
CA ASN A 11 -32.75 -50.18 42.49
C ASN A 11 -31.21 -50.32 42.46
N SER A 12 -30.54 -49.99 41.35
CA SER A 12 -29.08 -50.14 41.20
C SER A 12 -28.35 -48.83 41.57
N PRO A 13 -27.16 -48.85 42.21
CA PRO A 13 -26.31 -47.66 42.37
C PRO A 13 -25.75 -47.13 41.04
N ASP A 14 -26.01 -47.83 39.94
CA ASP A 14 -25.64 -47.46 38.58
C ASP A 14 -26.32 -46.15 38.14
N LYS A 15 -25.50 -45.17 37.74
CA LYS A 15 -25.95 -43.86 37.25
C LYS A 15 -25.90 -43.76 35.73
N PHE A 16 -25.50 -44.82 35.01
CA PHE A 16 -25.29 -44.81 33.57
C PHE A 16 -26.50 -44.25 32.83
N VAL A 17 -27.70 -44.77 33.09
CA VAL A 17 -28.93 -44.32 32.42
C VAL A 17 -29.19 -42.82 32.65
N ASN A 18 -29.04 -42.35 33.89
CA ASN A 18 -29.28 -40.94 34.23
C ASN A 18 -28.27 -40.02 33.50
N VAL A 19 -26.98 -40.35 33.56
CA VAL A 19 -25.91 -39.56 32.92
C VAL A 19 -26.04 -39.60 31.40
N MET A 20 -26.28 -40.78 30.82
CA MET A 20 -26.34 -40.96 29.38
C MET A 20 -27.59 -40.35 28.77
N LYS A 21 -28.70 -40.27 29.51
CA LYS A 21 -29.91 -39.60 29.04
C LYS A 21 -29.69 -38.09 28.90
N ASP A 22 -29.14 -37.46 29.94
CA ASP A 22 -28.80 -36.03 29.90
C ASP A 22 -27.75 -35.72 28.83
N PHE A 23 -26.71 -36.56 28.76
CA PHE A 23 -25.69 -36.44 27.70
C PHE A 23 -26.30 -36.58 26.31
N TYR A 24 -27.13 -37.61 26.08
CA TYR A 24 -27.75 -37.86 24.78
C TYR A 24 -28.63 -36.68 24.35
N THR A 25 -29.43 -36.11 25.26
CA THR A 25 -30.26 -34.94 24.94
C THR A 25 -29.42 -33.77 24.44
N VAL A 26 -28.31 -33.44 25.12
CA VAL A 26 -27.43 -32.34 24.71
C VAL A 26 -26.66 -32.69 23.42
N ALA A 27 -26.12 -33.90 23.34
CA ALA A 27 -25.34 -34.35 22.19
C ALA A 27 -26.19 -34.43 20.92
N ALA A 28 -27.42 -34.93 21.01
CA ALA A 28 -28.35 -35.01 19.87
C ALA A 28 -28.70 -33.62 19.34
N TYR A 29 -28.96 -32.65 20.24
CA TYR A 29 -29.22 -31.27 19.84
C TYR A 29 -27.99 -30.63 19.18
N SER A 30 -26.82 -30.79 19.81
CA SER A 30 -25.55 -30.27 19.26
C SER A 30 -25.24 -30.87 17.90
N PHE A 31 -25.47 -32.17 17.72
CA PHE A 31 -25.25 -32.85 16.45
C PHE A 31 -26.21 -32.34 15.37
N SER A 32 -27.51 -32.23 15.70
CA SER A 32 -28.51 -31.69 14.77
C SER A 32 -28.16 -30.29 14.29
N SER A 33 -27.64 -29.43 15.16
CA SER A 33 -27.22 -28.07 14.80
C SER A 33 -26.02 -28.06 13.85
N VAL A 34 -25.02 -28.93 14.09
CA VAL A 34 -23.86 -29.08 13.20
C VAL A 34 -24.27 -29.68 11.86
N GLU A 35 -25.17 -30.66 11.85
CA GLU A 35 -25.69 -31.28 10.63
C GLU A 35 -26.48 -30.28 9.78
N GLU A 36 -27.30 -29.43 10.40
CA GLU A 36 -28.00 -28.34 9.71
C GLU A 36 -27.01 -27.36 9.08
N SER A 37 -26.00 -26.92 9.84
CA SER A 37 -24.94 -26.02 9.35
C SER A 37 -24.16 -26.63 8.20
N LEU A 38 -23.85 -27.93 8.27
CA LEU A 38 -23.17 -28.66 7.20
C LEU A 38 -24.01 -28.71 5.92
N ASN A 39 -25.32 -28.96 6.05
CA ASN A 39 -26.23 -28.99 4.91
C ASN A 39 -26.39 -27.62 4.27
N GLU A 40 -26.52 -26.56 5.08
CA GLU A 40 -26.56 -25.19 4.59
C GLU A 40 -25.27 -24.81 3.86
N MET A 41 -24.10 -25.17 4.42
CA MET A 41 -22.80 -24.94 3.80
C MET A 41 -22.68 -25.64 2.44
N LYS A 42 -23.12 -26.90 2.33
CA LYS A 42 -23.11 -27.65 1.06
C LYS A 42 -24.00 -26.99 0.00
N LEU A 43 -25.20 -26.56 0.39
CA LEU A 43 -26.12 -25.86 -0.52
C LEU A 43 -25.55 -24.54 -1.03
N LYS A 44 -24.95 -23.75 -0.12
CA LYS A 44 -24.28 -22.49 -0.47
C LYS A 44 -23.11 -22.73 -1.42
N TYR A 45 -22.27 -23.72 -1.13
CA TYR A 45 -21.14 -24.08 -1.98
C TYR A 45 -21.58 -24.48 -3.38
N GLU A 46 -22.60 -25.33 -3.49
CA GLU A 46 -23.16 -25.76 -4.78
C GLU A 46 -23.71 -24.57 -5.58
N TRP A 47 -24.46 -23.68 -4.92
CA TRP A 47 -25.00 -22.47 -5.55
C TRP A 47 -23.90 -21.51 -6.02
N THR A 48 -22.86 -21.31 -5.20
CA THR A 48 -21.71 -20.48 -5.55
C THR A 48 -21.00 -21.04 -6.78
N LEU A 49 -20.63 -22.33 -6.78
CA LEU A 49 -19.96 -22.94 -7.94
C LEU A 49 -20.79 -22.83 -9.22
N LYS A 50 -22.09 -23.08 -9.15
CA LYS A 50 -23.01 -22.90 -10.29
C LYS A 50 -23.01 -21.45 -10.80
N THR A 51 -22.90 -20.47 -9.91
CA THR A 51 -22.81 -19.04 -10.26
C THR A 51 -21.52 -18.71 -10.99
N PHE A 52 -20.44 -19.42 -10.69
CA PHE A 52 -19.16 -19.35 -11.40
C PHE A 52 -19.05 -20.33 -12.58
N CYS A 53 -20.15 -21.00 -12.97
CA CYS A 53 -20.20 -22.01 -14.04
C CYS A 53 -19.28 -23.23 -13.81
N GLU A 54 -18.97 -23.56 -12.56
CA GLU A 54 -18.16 -24.72 -12.16
C GLU A 54 -19.03 -25.93 -11.79
N ASP A 55 -18.45 -27.14 -11.87
CA ASP A 55 -19.10 -28.39 -11.49
C ASP A 55 -18.84 -28.73 -10.01
N PRO A 56 -19.87 -28.70 -9.13
CA PRO A 56 -19.73 -29.00 -7.69
C PRO A 56 -19.29 -30.41 -7.35
N GLN A 57 -19.34 -31.36 -8.29
CA GLN A 57 -18.86 -32.72 -8.08
C GLN A 57 -17.39 -32.90 -8.44
N LYS A 58 -16.80 -31.95 -9.16
CA LYS A 58 -15.41 -32.03 -9.64
C LYS A 58 -14.46 -31.14 -8.86
N VAL A 59 -14.96 -30.00 -8.36
CA VAL A 59 -14.15 -29.03 -7.64
C VAL A 59 -14.28 -29.25 -6.14
N GLN A 60 -13.15 -29.40 -5.44
CA GLN A 60 -13.14 -29.45 -3.98
C GLN A 60 -13.20 -28.03 -3.39
N PRO A 61 -13.80 -27.84 -2.19
CA PRO A 61 -13.87 -26.53 -1.56
C PRO A 61 -12.51 -25.85 -1.40
N GLU A 62 -11.50 -26.60 -0.97
CA GLU A 62 -10.15 -26.10 -0.75
C GLU A 62 -9.53 -25.54 -2.04
N GLU A 63 -9.71 -26.24 -3.15
CA GLU A 63 -9.21 -25.82 -4.46
C GLU A 63 -9.90 -24.54 -4.95
N PHE A 64 -11.24 -24.50 -4.86
CA PHE A 64 -12.03 -23.35 -5.27
C PHE A 64 -11.65 -22.09 -4.48
N PHE A 65 -11.64 -22.19 -3.14
CA PHE A 65 -11.36 -21.03 -2.30
C PHE A 65 -9.88 -20.64 -2.33
N LEU A 66 -8.96 -21.57 -2.53
CA LEU A 66 -7.55 -21.24 -2.76
C LEU A 66 -7.35 -20.45 -4.06
N CYS A 67 -8.08 -20.78 -5.12
CA CYS A 67 -8.05 -20.00 -6.37
C CYS A 67 -8.49 -18.55 -6.13
N ILE A 68 -9.58 -18.35 -5.40
CA ILE A 68 -10.09 -17.01 -5.03
C ILE A 68 -9.08 -16.28 -4.13
N ASP A 69 -8.52 -16.96 -3.13
CA ASP A 69 -7.54 -16.37 -2.21
C ASP A 69 -6.28 -15.88 -2.94
N ASN A 70 -5.76 -16.72 -3.85
CA ASN A 70 -4.64 -16.35 -4.72
C ASN A 70 -4.99 -15.15 -5.60
N PHE A 71 -6.20 -15.09 -6.15
CA PHE A 71 -6.65 -13.95 -6.95
C PHE A 71 -6.73 -12.66 -6.12
N VAL A 72 -7.33 -12.71 -4.93
CA VAL A 72 -7.47 -11.55 -4.05
C VAL A 72 -6.10 -11.06 -3.58
N THR A 73 -5.20 -11.98 -3.21
CA THR A 73 -3.82 -11.67 -2.83
C THR A 73 -3.05 -11.03 -3.98
N GLY A 74 -3.07 -11.66 -5.16
CA GLY A 74 -2.39 -11.12 -6.34
C GLY A 74 -2.95 -9.75 -6.78
N MET A 75 -4.26 -9.52 -6.61
CA MET A 75 -4.86 -8.21 -6.87
C MET A 75 -4.38 -7.16 -5.86
N ALA A 76 -4.21 -7.51 -4.58
CA ALA A 76 -3.69 -6.60 -3.56
C ALA A 76 -2.22 -6.25 -3.84
N ASP A 77 -1.41 -7.24 -4.22
CA ASP A 77 -0.01 -7.05 -4.59
C ASP A 77 0.11 -6.14 -5.82
N ALA A 78 -0.65 -6.40 -6.87
CA ALA A 78 -0.66 -5.56 -8.08
C ALA A 78 -1.06 -4.10 -7.79
N ARG A 79 -2.01 -3.88 -6.87
CA ARG A 79 -2.35 -2.50 -6.42
C ARG A 79 -1.16 -1.83 -5.73
N SER A 80 -0.50 -2.55 -4.81
CA SER A 80 0.68 -2.03 -4.11
C SER A 80 1.83 -1.72 -5.08
N GLU A 81 2.08 -2.60 -6.05
CA GLU A 81 3.09 -2.40 -7.07
C GLU A 81 2.78 -1.20 -7.96
N ASN A 82 1.53 -1.04 -8.41
CA ASN A 82 1.11 0.11 -9.21
C ASN A 82 1.34 1.44 -8.46
N GLU A 83 1.03 1.50 -7.17
CA GLU A 83 1.31 2.67 -6.35
C GLU A 83 2.82 2.96 -6.22
N LYS A 84 3.63 1.91 -6.06
CA LYS A 84 5.10 2.04 -6.02
C LYS A 84 5.64 2.56 -7.35
N PHE A 85 5.20 2.01 -8.48
CA PHE A 85 5.59 2.47 -9.81
C PHE A 85 5.23 3.94 -10.03
N LYS A 86 4.00 4.34 -9.66
CA LYS A 86 3.58 5.74 -9.76
C LYS A 86 4.48 6.68 -8.97
N LYS A 87 4.79 6.34 -7.71
CA LYS A 87 5.69 7.15 -6.85
C LYS A 87 7.11 7.24 -7.42
N GLN A 88 7.64 6.15 -7.96
CA GLN A 88 8.98 6.13 -8.56
C GLN A 88 9.05 6.99 -9.81
N GLU A 89 8.03 6.99 -10.66
CA GLU A 89 7.98 7.84 -11.85
C GLU A 89 7.89 9.32 -11.47
N GLU A 90 7.05 9.67 -10.49
CA GLU A 90 6.98 11.04 -9.95
C GLU A 90 8.33 11.51 -9.38
N GLU A 91 9.06 10.65 -8.67
CA GLU A 91 10.37 10.96 -8.14
C GLU A 91 11.43 11.15 -9.24
N LYS A 92 11.40 10.31 -10.28
CA LYS A 92 12.31 10.43 -11.44
C LYS A 92 12.06 11.75 -12.18
N GLU A 93 10.81 12.09 -12.44
CA GLU A 93 10.45 13.36 -13.10
C GLU A 93 10.88 14.56 -12.25
N ARG A 94 10.68 14.51 -10.93
CA ARG A 94 11.17 15.55 -10.01
C ARG A 94 12.69 15.70 -10.06
N ARG A 95 13.43 14.58 -10.06
CA ARG A 95 14.91 14.59 -10.15
C ARG A 95 15.38 15.18 -11.48
N LYS A 96 14.78 14.80 -12.61
CA LYS A 96 15.09 15.40 -13.93
C LYS A 96 14.85 16.91 -13.92
N HIS A 97 13.74 17.36 -13.36
CA HIS A 97 13.44 18.79 -13.30
C HIS A 97 14.47 19.58 -12.48
N ILE A 98 14.89 19.05 -11.33
CA ILE A 98 15.94 19.67 -10.50
C ILE A 98 17.28 19.70 -11.24
N GLU A 99 17.67 18.62 -11.89
CA GLU A 99 18.92 18.54 -12.66
C GLU A 99 18.93 19.55 -13.83
N GLU A 100 17.82 19.68 -14.55
CA GLU A 100 17.67 20.68 -15.61
C GLU A 100 17.76 22.12 -15.09
N GLN A 101 17.16 22.40 -13.93
CA GLN A 101 17.27 23.73 -13.31
C GLN A 101 18.71 24.06 -12.90
N LEU A 102 19.39 23.12 -12.23
CA LEU A 102 20.79 23.29 -11.82
C LEU A 102 21.72 23.47 -13.02
N LYS A 103 21.49 22.74 -14.12
CA LYS A 103 22.26 22.89 -15.35
C LYS A 103 22.07 24.28 -15.96
N LYS A 104 20.82 24.75 -16.08
CA LYS A 104 20.50 26.10 -16.58
C LYS A 104 21.12 27.20 -15.71
N GLU A 105 21.10 27.04 -14.38
CA GLU A 105 21.71 28.01 -13.47
C GLU A 105 23.23 28.07 -13.63
N LYS A 106 23.88 26.91 -13.74
CA LYS A 106 25.33 26.81 -13.98
C LYS A 106 25.73 27.45 -15.31
N GLU A 107 24.98 27.21 -16.38
CA GLU A 107 25.20 27.84 -17.70
C GLU A 107 25.04 29.37 -17.63
N LYS A 108 24.00 29.87 -16.94
CA LYS A 108 23.82 31.31 -16.73
C LYS A 108 24.97 31.92 -15.93
N ARG A 109 25.48 31.23 -14.91
CA ARG A 109 26.63 31.70 -14.10
C ARG A 109 27.92 31.76 -14.94
N GLN A 110 28.16 30.76 -15.78
CA GLN A 110 29.30 30.74 -16.70
C GLN A 110 29.23 31.91 -17.69
N LEU A 111 28.06 32.14 -18.30
CA LEU A 111 27.88 33.25 -19.23
C LEU A 111 28.08 34.62 -18.58
N ARG A 112 27.60 34.81 -17.34
CA ARG A 112 27.89 36.04 -16.57
C ARG A 112 29.40 36.21 -16.36
N GLN A 113 30.11 35.18 -15.89
CA GLN A 113 31.56 35.23 -15.68
C GLN A 113 32.34 35.53 -16.97
N GLU A 114 31.93 35.00 -18.11
CA GLU A 114 32.54 35.29 -19.41
C GLU A 114 32.32 36.75 -19.84
N CYS A 115 31.13 37.33 -19.61
CA CYS A 115 30.85 38.74 -19.88
C CYS A 115 31.68 39.71 -19.02
N TYR A 116 31.87 39.41 -17.72
CA TYR A 116 32.78 40.20 -16.88
C TYR A 116 34.23 40.09 -17.35
N SER A 117 34.66 38.90 -17.80
CA SER A 117 36.04 38.65 -18.27
C SER A 117 36.37 39.27 -19.65
N THR A 118 35.36 39.58 -20.46
CA THR A 118 35.55 40.20 -21.79
C THR A 118 35.49 41.73 -21.76
N SER A 119 34.93 42.35 -20.72
CA SER A 119 34.97 43.81 -20.55
C SER A 119 36.35 44.35 -20.13
N ASP A 120 37.24 43.51 -19.59
CA ASP A 120 38.60 43.93 -19.19
C ASP A 120 39.64 43.93 -20.31
N LYS A 121 39.34 43.36 -21.49
CA LYS A 121 40.33 43.25 -22.57
C LYS A 121 40.42 44.47 -23.50
N ASN A 122 39.66 45.53 -23.24
CA ASN A 122 39.61 46.70 -24.13
C ASN A 122 39.87 48.06 -23.46
N LYS A 123 40.66 48.10 -22.38
CA LYS A 123 41.19 49.35 -21.81
C LYS A 123 42.68 49.28 -21.49
N ASN A 124 43.50 49.24 -22.53
CA ASN A 124 44.85 49.83 -22.42
C ASN A 124 44.74 51.34 -22.66
N LEU A 125 44.36 52.10 -21.62
CA LEU A 125 44.97 53.41 -21.37
C LEU A 125 44.62 53.90 -19.95
N ILE A 126 45.67 54.31 -19.24
CA ILE A 126 45.71 55.16 -18.04
C ILE A 126 45.43 54.47 -16.70
N VAL A 127 46.55 54.26 -15.99
CA VAL A 127 46.71 54.16 -14.52
C VAL A 127 45.65 54.96 -13.77
N PHE A 128 44.92 54.34 -12.84
CA PHE A 128 44.67 54.81 -11.48
C PHE A 128 43.71 53.81 -10.79
N ASP A 129 44.20 53.24 -9.68
CA ASP A 129 43.48 52.83 -8.47
C ASP A 129 41.93 52.88 -8.55
N ASN A 130 41.26 51.73 -8.38
CA ASN A 130 39.89 51.59 -7.83
C ASN A 130 39.41 50.13 -7.95
N GLY A 131 39.52 49.38 -6.86
CA GLY A 131 39.09 47.98 -6.74
C GLY A 131 37.58 47.73 -6.67
N ASP A 132 36.71 48.75 -6.71
CA ASP A 132 35.31 48.56 -6.24
C ASP A 132 34.22 49.09 -7.18
N LYS A 133 34.51 49.37 -8.46
CA LYS A 133 33.56 50.07 -9.35
C LYS A 133 32.42 49.23 -9.92
N GLY A 134 32.43 47.91 -9.71
CA GLY A 134 31.34 47.00 -10.13
C GLY A 134 30.55 46.43 -8.96
N GLU A 135 31.22 46.17 -7.83
CA GLU A 135 30.60 45.55 -6.65
C GLU A 135 29.56 46.45 -5.98
N PHE A 136 29.77 47.77 -6.02
CA PHE A 136 28.79 48.73 -5.53
C PHE A 136 27.49 48.71 -6.35
N ASP A 137 27.57 48.59 -7.67
CA ASP A 137 26.38 48.58 -8.54
C ASP A 137 25.60 47.26 -8.40
N ASP A 138 26.30 46.14 -8.21
CA ASP A 138 25.69 44.85 -7.89
C ASP A 138 25.00 44.87 -6.52
N LEU A 139 25.61 45.51 -5.51
CA LEU A 139 24.99 45.74 -4.20
C LEU A 139 23.71 46.60 -4.31
N ILE A 140 23.78 47.70 -5.06
CA ILE A 140 22.65 48.62 -5.28
C ILE A 140 21.53 47.93 -6.08
N SER A 141 21.88 47.10 -7.06
CA SER A 141 20.93 46.35 -7.85
C SER A 141 20.17 45.34 -6.99
N ALA A 142 20.87 44.57 -6.14
CA ALA A 142 20.26 43.62 -5.21
C ALA A 142 19.37 44.29 -4.15
N LEU A 143 19.75 45.48 -3.68
CA LEU A 143 18.91 46.31 -2.79
C LEU A 143 17.67 46.85 -3.50
N ARG A 144 17.76 47.16 -4.80
CA ARG A 144 16.65 47.72 -5.59
C ARG A 144 15.67 46.64 -6.06
N THR A 145 16.15 45.45 -6.39
CA THR A 145 15.31 44.30 -6.76
C THR A 145 14.69 43.61 -5.55
N GLY A 146 15.23 43.84 -4.35
CA GLY A 146 14.72 43.26 -3.12
C GLY A 146 15.26 41.86 -2.81
N ASP A 147 16.15 41.32 -3.64
CA ASP A 147 16.76 39.98 -3.48
C ASP A 147 17.51 39.79 -2.15
N VAL A 148 17.96 40.89 -1.52
CA VAL A 148 18.61 40.87 -0.19
C VAL A 148 17.63 40.51 0.93
N PHE A 149 16.34 40.79 0.73
CA PHE A 149 15.27 40.46 1.65
C PHE A 149 14.58 39.20 1.12
N GLY A 150 15.13 38.02 1.44
CA GLY A 150 14.53 36.76 1.04
C GLY A 150 13.04 36.65 1.44
N ASP A 151 12.31 35.73 0.80
CA ASP A 151 10.85 35.52 0.88
C ASP A 151 10.25 35.23 2.28
N ASP A 152 11.01 35.39 3.38
CA ASP A 152 10.55 35.25 4.77
C ASP A 152 10.15 36.61 5.40
N MET A 153 9.35 37.41 4.69
CA MET A 153 8.60 38.57 5.22
C MET A 153 7.13 38.48 4.85
#